data_AF-A0A8D5Y925-F1
#
_entry.id   AF-A0A8D5Y925-F1
#
_cell.length_a   1.000
_cell.length_b   1.000
_cell.length_c   1.000
_cell.angle_alpha   90.00
_cell.angle_beta   90.00
_cell.angle_gamma   90.00
#
_symmetry.space_group_name_H-M   'P 1'
#
loop_
_entity.id
_entity.type
_entity.pdbx_description
1 polymer ?
#
loop_
_entity_poly.entity_id
_entity_poly.type
_entity_poly.pdbx_seq_one_letter_code
_entity_poly.pdbx_strand_id
1 'polypeptide(L)'
;MTKLYFDLLSSPAEAHSSIQKSLSAQALSTTVPILEFPSETVYAYASYISALSIGQRIDPAFTQSLTSAISNLAGRPVAVSDIYQKIHETTLRTPVEMGVRPNSITFEEYQTAINQQAISMAQDMQDGDKGEKVEALQANMQFLYGQEINTDFVARNELAAGQRAKTVAIVQGHITIGYGFDTFVHEESELNSLNLVDSTRQKVLPALQLSTSDPNFWSVYASLGQRLTDDDGLLLFSAKARAVVQHLAGDQFSGRWEGLPAAVKTVVLDLYYQYGQWQKFPKFQQAIISHDWPEAIHELRNWNGMPNDPNLSVTKRLEERAKYLAISFNYE
;
A
#
# COMPACT_ATOMS: atom_id res chain seq x y z
N MET A 1 2.47 -47.61 5.41
CA MET A 1 3.62 -47.58 6.34
C MET A 1 4.75 -46.90 5.60
N THR A 2 5.39 -45.80 6.00
CA THR A 2 5.35 -44.94 7.19
C THR A 2 6.01 -43.62 6.75
N LYS A 3 5.56 -42.48 7.30
CA LYS A 3 6.09 -41.12 7.07
C LYS A 3 7.54 -40.96 7.54
N LEU A 4 8.29 -40.04 6.92
CA LEU A 4 9.34 -39.25 7.59
C LEU A 4 9.34 -37.83 7.01
N TYR A 5 8.99 -36.88 7.88
CA TYR A 5 9.12 -35.43 7.72
C TYR A 5 10.59 -35.03 7.85
N PHE A 6 11.05 -34.04 7.09
CA PHE A 6 12.22 -33.25 7.45
C PHE A 6 11.88 -31.76 7.43
N ASP A 7 12.13 -31.18 8.60
CA ASP A 7 12.04 -29.79 8.99
C ASP A 7 13.27 -29.04 8.45
N LEU A 8 13.09 -27.88 7.80
CA LEU A 8 14.17 -27.12 7.17
C LEU A 8 13.98 -25.61 7.31
N LEU A 9 13.67 -25.09 8.51
CA LEU A 9 13.69 -23.64 8.74
C LEU A 9 14.20 -23.25 10.13
N SER A 10 15.53 -23.35 10.33
CA SER A 10 16.27 -22.52 11.30
C SER A 10 17.80 -22.54 11.09
N SER A 11 18.30 -21.62 10.22
CA SER A 11 19.52 -20.76 10.35
C SER A 11 20.95 -21.37 10.45
N PRO A 12 22.09 -20.63 10.27
CA PRO A 12 22.50 -19.51 9.38
C PRO A 12 23.85 -19.78 8.63
N ALA A 13 24.30 -18.91 7.70
CA ALA A 13 25.73 -18.79 7.35
C ALA A 13 26.10 -17.46 6.67
N GLU A 14 26.73 -16.56 7.43
CA GLU A 14 27.86 -15.77 6.92
C GLU A 14 29.13 -16.63 6.89
N ALA A 15 30.09 -16.19 6.06
CA ALA A 15 31.54 -16.46 6.11
C ALA A 15 32.07 -17.80 5.55
N HIS A 16 32.45 -17.78 4.26
CA HIS A 16 33.70 -18.41 3.82
C HIS A 16 34.76 -17.34 3.57
N SER A 17 35.92 -17.51 4.20
CA SER A 17 37.00 -16.53 4.35
C SER A 17 37.80 -16.26 3.07
N SER A 18 38.29 -15.01 3.01
CA SER A 18 39.31 -14.43 2.13
C SER A 18 40.58 -15.25 1.86
N ILE A 19 41.28 -14.87 0.78
CA ILE A 19 42.66 -15.20 0.33
C ILE A 19 42.62 -16.30 -0.76
N GLN A 20 42.80 -16.03 -2.06
CA GLN A 20 43.94 -15.36 -2.71
C GLN A 20 43.47 -14.83 -4.09
N LYS A 21 43.18 -13.55 -4.24
CA LYS A 21 44.04 -12.53 -4.89
C LYS A 21 44.92 -13.04 -6.03
N SER A 22 44.65 -12.43 -7.19
CA SER A 22 45.57 -11.98 -8.24
C SER A 22 46.16 -13.02 -9.17
N LEU A 23 46.30 -12.53 -10.42
CA LEU A 23 47.07 -13.06 -11.55
C LEU A 23 46.20 -13.92 -12.49
N SER A 24 45.97 -13.55 -13.74
CA SER A 24 46.54 -12.44 -14.51
C SER A 24 45.80 -12.36 -15.84
N ALA A 25 45.90 -11.17 -16.42
CA ALA A 25 45.47 -10.78 -17.75
C ALA A 25 45.88 -11.76 -18.87
N GLN A 26 45.08 -11.70 -19.93
CA GLN A 26 45.30 -12.15 -21.32
C GLN A 26 44.67 -13.50 -21.73
N ALA A 27 43.79 -13.38 -22.74
CA ALA A 27 43.56 -14.32 -23.83
C ALA A 27 42.78 -15.61 -23.47
N LEU A 28 41.66 -15.99 -24.07
CA LEU A 28 41.06 -15.69 -25.37
C LEU A 28 39.58 -16.13 -25.36
N SER A 29 38.71 -15.30 -25.92
CA SER A 29 37.64 -15.67 -26.84
C SER A 29 36.93 -17.03 -26.63
N THR A 30 35.74 -17.00 -26.03
CA THR A 30 34.57 -17.64 -26.64
C THR A 30 33.36 -16.73 -26.50
N THR A 31 32.99 -16.16 -27.64
CA THR A 31 31.78 -15.41 -27.93
C THR A 31 30.54 -16.21 -27.56
N VAL A 32 29.95 -15.91 -26.40
CA VAL A 32 28.51 -16.02 -26.22
C VAL A 32 28.03 -14.58 -26.01
N PRO A 33 27.16 -14.03 -26.87
CA PRO A 33 26.58 -12.73 -26.60
C PRO A 33 25.70 -12.90 -25.36
N ILE A 34 26.14 -12.36 -24.23
CA ILE A 34 25.20 -11.98 -23.19
C ILE A 34 24.40 -10.84 -23.83
N LEU A 35 23.17 -11.14 -24.23
CA LEU A 35 22.19 -10.12 -24.60
C LEU A 35 21.82 -9.36 -23.32
N GLU A 36 22.66 -8.38 -22.97
CA GLU A 36 22.29 -7.33 -22.04
C GLU A 36 21.32 -6.41 -22.79
N PHE A 37 20.03 -6.51 -22.47
CA PHE A 37 19.06 -5.53 -22.93
C PHE A 37 19.15 -4.27 -22.04
N PRO A 38 19.07 -3.07 -22.63
CA PRO A 38 19.39 -1.82 -21.96
C PRO A 38 18.38 -1.46 -20.86
N SER A 39 18.85 -0.64 -19.92
CA SER A 39 18.06 0.03 -18.87
C SER A 39 16.81 0.76 -19.40
N GLU A 40 16.79 1.14 -20.67
CA GLU A 40 15.71 1.85 -21.36
C GLU A 40 14.35 1.12 -21.28
N THR A 41 14.33 -0.22 -21.26
CA THR A 41 13.10 -1.00 -21.15
C THR A 41 12.41 -0.80 -19.79
N VAL A 42 13.19 -0.73 -18.70
CA VAL A 42 12.69 -0.45 -17.34
C VAL A 42 12.11 0.97 -17.27
N TYR A 43 12.81 1.93 -17.89
CA TYR A 43 12.33 3.32 -17.97
C TYR A 43 11.06 3.45 -18.83
N ALA A 44 10.94 2.70 -19.92
CA ALA A 44 9.74 2.66 -20.75
C ALA A 44 8.54 2.10 -19.97
N TYR A 45 8.73 1.03 -19.17
CA TYR A 45 7.67 0.50 -18.31
C TYR A 45 7.28 1.47 -17.19
N ALA A 46 8.25 2.06 -16.49
CA ALA A 46 7.97 3.06 -15.46
C ALA A 46 7.25 4.29 -16.03
N SER A 47 7.61 4.72 -17.25
CA SER A 47 6.94 5.80 -17.98
C SER A 47 5.52 5.41 -18.40
N TYR A 48 5.30 4.19 -18.90
CA TYR A 48 3.96 3.68 -19.25
C TYR A 48 3.04 3.60 -18.02
N ILE A 49 3.57 3.13 -16.88
CA ILE A 49 2.83 3.03 -15.62
C ILE A 49 2.47 4.42 -15.07
N SER A 50 3.41 5.35 -15.10
CA SER A 50 3.21 6.71 -14.58
C SER A 50 2.32 7.57 -15.49
N ALA A 51 2.29 7.29 -16.79
CA ALA A 51 1.52 8.07 -17.76
C ALA A 51 0.04 7.65 -17.88
N LEU A 52 -0.32 6.43 -17.46
CA LEU A 52 -1.66 5.86 -17.68
C LEU A 52 -2.23 5.20 -16.42
N SER A 53 -3.48 5.53 -16.09
CA SER A 53 -4.24 4.85 -15.04
C SER A 53 -4.53 3.39 -15.41
N ILE A 54 -4.82 2.55 -14.42
CA ILE A 54 -5.34 1.19 -14.60
C ILE A 54 -6.46 1.20 -15.62
N GLY A 55 -7.46 2.07 -15.49
CA GLY A 55 -8.60 2.08 -16.41
C GLY A 55 -8.24 2.35 -17.87
N GLN A 56 -7.13 3.02 -18.11
CA GLN A 56 -6.57 3.22 -19.45
C GLN A 56 -5.68 2.05 -19.91
N ARG A 57 -5.22 1.21 -18.97
CA ARG A 57 -4.38 0.03 -19.22
C ARG A 57 -5.18 -1.27 -19.38
N ILE A 58 -6.34 -1.40 -18.74
CA ILE A 58 -7.23 -2.57 -18.92
C ILE A 58 -8.17 -2.35 -20.11
N ASP A 59 -8.54 -3.46 -20.76
CA ASP A 59 -9.47 -3.47 -21.89
C ASP A 59 -10.81 -2.80 -21.47
N PRO A 60 -11.36 -1.84 -22.24
CA PRO A 60 -12.69 -1.28 -21.99
C PRO A 60 -13.79 -2.34 -21.82
N ALA A 61 -13.69 -3.47 -22.52
CA ALA A 61 -14.60 -4.61 -22.36
C ALA A 61 -14.53 -5.24 -20.95
N PHE A 62 -13.35 -5.21 -20.30
CA PHE A 62 -13.18 -5.64 -18.92
C PHE A 62 -13.96 -4.72 -17.97
N THR A 63 -13.85 -3.39 -18.13
CA THR A 63 -14.60 -2.41 -17.32
C THR A 63 -16.11 -2.59 -17.44
N GLN A 64 -16.60 -2.83 -18.66
CA GLN A 64 -18.02 -3.06 -18.91
C GLN A 64 -18.51 -4.40 -18.32
N SER A 65 -17.70 -5.46 -18.44
CA SER A 65 -17.97 -6.76 -17.83
C SER A 65 -18.02 -6.66 -16.31
N LEU A 66 -17.06 -5.97 -15.70
CA LEU A 66 -17.01 -5.72 -14.26
C LEU A 66 -18.23 -4.92 -13.79
N THR A 67 -18.60 -3.86 -14.50
CA THR A 67 -19.81 -3.06 -14.23
C THR A 67 -21.06 -3.93 -14.24
N SER A 68 -21.18 -4.80 -15.24
CA SER A 68 -22.32 -5.71 -15.39
C SER A 68 -22.37 -6.73 -14.25
N ALA A 69 -21.23 -7.34 -13.91
CA ALA A 69 -21.13 -8.31 -12.82
C ALA A 69 -21.49 -7.70 -11.45
N ILE A 70 -20.97 -6.50 -11.16
CA ILE A 70 -21.27 -5.78 -9.90
C ILE A 70 -22.74 -5.37 -9.86
N SER A 71 -23.29 -4.86 -10.96
CA SER A 71 -24.70 -4.50 -11.03
C SER A 71 -25.62 -5.72 -10.83
N ASN A 72 -25.25 -6.88 -11.39
CA ASN A 72 -26.00 -8.11 -11.22
C ASN A 72 -25.98 -8.60 -9.76
N LEU A 73 -24.82 -8.57 -9.10
CA LEU A 73 -24.70 -8.94 -7.69
C LEU A 73 -25.45 -7.98 -6.77
N ALA A 74 -25.40 -6.69 -7.05
CA ALA A 74 -26.12 -5.67 -6.30
C ALA A 74 -27.63 -5.71 -6.54
N GLY A 75 -28.10 -6.43 -7.56
CA GLY A 75 -29.51 -6.45 -7.98
C GLY A 75 -30.01 -5.08 -8.50
N ARG A 76 -29.10 -4.15 -8.79
CA ARG A 76 -29.39 -2.78 -9.27
C ARG A 76 -28.22 -2.25 -10.09
N PRO A 77 -28.43 -1.27 -10.99
CA PRO A 77 -27.32 -0.61 -11.67
C PRO A 77 -26.34 0.00 -10.68
N VAL A 78 -25.06 -0.34 -10.83
CA VAL A 78 -23.93 0.25 -10.10
C VAL A 78 -22.91 0.71 -11.13
N ALA A 79 -22.58 2.00 -11.12
CA ALA A 79 -21.58 2.56 -12.01
C ALA A 79 -20.18 2.31 -11.45
N VAL A 80 -19.38 1.54 -12.19
CA VAL A 80 -17.94 1.40 -11.94
C VAL A 80 -17.21 2.45 -12.78
N SER A 81 -16.52 3.35 -12.11
CA SER A 81 -15.73 4.41 -12.74
C SER A 81 -14.23 4.11 -12.65
N ASP A 82 -13.43 4.89 -13.38
CA ASP A 82 -11.97 4.85 -13.27
C ASP A 82 -11.49 5.05 -11.82
N ILE A 83 -12.25 5.77 -10.97
CA ILE A 83 -11.89 5.99 -9.56
C ILE A 83 -11.87 4.67 -8.78
N TYR A 84 -12.84 3.78 -9.03
CA TYR A 84 -12.86 2.45 -8.41
C TYR A 84 -11.69 1.59 -8.87
N GLN A 85 -11.26 1.73 -10.12
CA GLN A 85 -10.11 1.01 -10.62
C GLN A 85 -8.81 1.58 -10.07
N LYS A 86 -8.76 2.90 -9.85
CA LYS A 86 -7.61 3.59 -9.30
C LYS A 86 -7.28 3.21 -7.85
N ILE A 87 -8.27 2.95 -6.99
CA ILE A 87 -7.93 2.42 -5.65
C ILE A 87 -7.22 1.09 -5.75
N HIS A 88 -7.56 0.29 -6.75
CA HIS A 88 -6.90 -0.97 -6.97
C HIS A 88 -5.52 -0.81 -7.61
N GLU A 89 -5.08 0.34 -8.12
CA GLU A 89 -3.65 0.53 -8.44
C GLU A 89 -2.79 0.58 -7.19
N THR A 90 -3.36 0.97 -6.06
CA THR A 90 -2.68 0.80 -4.77
C THR A 90 -2.50 -0.68 -4.38
N THR A 91 -3.25 -1.59 -5.03
CA THR A 91 -3.14 -3.05 -4.88
C THR A 91 -2.32 -3.71 -5.99
N LEU A 92 -2.42 -3.21 -7.23
CA LEU A 92 -1.71 -3.78 -8.35
C LEU A 92 -0.23 -3.54 -8.16
N ARG A 93 0.52 -4.63 -8.19
CA ARG A 93 1.98 -4.59 -8.18
C ARG A 93 2.46 -4.97 -9.56
N THR A 94 3.39 -4.18 -10.07
CA THR A 94 4.14 -4.55 -11.27
C THR A 94 4.81 -5.90 -11.02
N PRO A 95 5.02 -6.72 -12.06
CA PRO A 95 5.79 -7.95 -11.94
C PRO A 95 7.17 -7.72 -11.30
N VAL A 96 7.80 -6.58 -11.57
CA VAL A 96 9.08 -6.18 -10.94
C VAL A 96 8.95 -6.03 -9.42
N GLU A 97 7.90 -5.36 -8.96
CA GLU A 97 7.60 -5.23 -7.52
C GLU A 97 7.26 -6.58 -6.88
N MET A 98 6.73 -7.52 -7.65
CA MET A 98 6.51 -8.91 -7.21
C MET A 98 7.78 -9.79 -7.31
N GLY A 99 8.94 -9.21 -7.63
CA GLY A 99 10.22 -9.92 -7.71
C GLY A 99 10.53 -10.57 -9.06
N VAL A 100 9.72 -10.34 -10.09
CA VAL A 100 10.00 -10.77 -11.47
C VAL A 100 11.10 -9.88 -12.05
N ARG A 101 12.23 -10.47 -12.45
CA ARG A 101 13.37 -9.69 -12.93
C ARG A 101 13.02 -9.02 -14.28
N PRO A 102 13.36 -7.73 -14.48
CA PRO A 102 13.00 -6.99 -15.70
C PRO A 102 13.52 -7.61 -17.00
N ASN A 103 14.54 -8.45 -16.93
CA ASN A 103 15.23 -9.04 -18.07
C ASN A 103 14.45 -10.19 -18.72
N SER A 104 13.24 -10.52 -18.22
CA SER A 104 12.51 -11.73 -18.62
C SER A 104 11.00 -11.55 -18.78
N ILE A 105 10.48 -10.31 -18.95
CA ILE A 105 9.04 -10.09 -19.12
C ILE A 105 8.73 -9.21 -20.33
N THR A 106 7.84 -9.71 -21.18
CA THR A 106 7.27 -9.02 -22.33
C THR A 106 6.07 -8.14 -21.93
N PHE A 107 5.72 -7.18 -22.78
CA PHE A 107 4.53 -6.34 -22.56
C PHE A 107 3.23 -7.16 -22.48
N GLU A 108 3.14 -8.25 -23.26
CA GLU A 108 1.99 -9.16 -23.27
C GLU A 108 1.89 -9.95 -21.95
N GLU A 109 3.00 -10.45 -21.41
CA GLU A 109 3.05 -11.12 -20.11
C GLU A 109 2.72 -10.16 -18.96
N TYR A 110 3.21 -8.92 -19.05
CA TYR A 110 2.89 -7.85 -18.10
C TYR A 110 1.37 -7.54 -18.11
N GLN A 111 0.78 -7.34 -19.29
CA GLN A 111 -0.65 -7.08 -19.44
C GLN A 111 -1.49 -8.27 -18.95
N THR A 112 -1.06 -9.49 -19.25
CA THR A 112 -1.72 -10.72 -18.79
C THR A 112 -1.69 -10.80 -17.26
N ALA A 113 -0.57 -10.49 -16.62
CA ALA A 113 -0.45 -10.47 -15.16
C ALA A 113 -1.35 -9.42 -14.51
N ILE A 114 -1.43 -8.21 -15.08
CA ILE A 114 -2.36 -7.16 -14.63
C ILE A 114 -3.82 -7.61 -14.79
N ASN A 115 -4.17 -8.18 -15.94
CA ASN A 115 -5.52 -8.67 -16.20
C ASN A 115 -5.90 -9.81 -15.23
N GLN A 116 -4.96 -10.71 -14.89
CA GLN A 116 -5.19 -11.76 -13.90
C GLN A 116 -5.39 -11.22 -12.48
N GLN A 117 -4.62 -10.20 -12.08
CA GLN A 117 -4.84 -9.50 -10.81
C GLN A 117 -6.22 -8.83 -10.79
N ALA A 118 -6.61 -8.16 -11.89
CA ALA A 118 -7.92 -7.52 -12.02
C ALA A 118 -9.09 -8.54 -12.04
N ILE A 119 -8.90 -9.72 -12.64
CA ILE A 119 -9.85 -10.84 -12.56
C ILE A 119 -9.95 -11.37 -11.14
N SER A 120 -8.83 -11.49 -10.42
CA SER A 120 -8.84 -11.94 -9.01
C SER A 120 -9.61 -10.96 -8.11
N MET A 121 -9.51 -9.65 -8.38
CA MET A 121 -10.34 -8.63 -7.73
C MET A 121 -11.84 -8.81 -8.04
N ALA A 122 -12.18 -9.26 -9.24
CA ALA A 122 -13.56 -9.57 -9.63
C ALA A 122 -14.06 -10.92 -9.06
N GLN A 123 -13.16 -11.86 -8.75
CA GLN A 123 -13.55 -13.15 -8.16
C GLN A 123 -13.81 -13.06 -6.65
N ASP A 124 -13.20 -12.08 -5.96
CA ASP A 124 -13.50 -11.74 -4.56
C ASP A 124 -14.90 -11.10 -4.37
N MET A 125 -15.70 -10.96 -5.43
CA MET A 125 -17.04 -10.35 -5.45
C MET A 125 -18.14 -11.17 -4.72
N GLN A 126 -17.81 -12.00 -3.75
CA GLN A 126 -18.77 -12.91 -3.10
C GLN A 126 -19.60 -12.30 -1.97
N ASP A 127 -19.40 -11.03 -1.62
CA ASP A 127 -20.26 -10.36 -0.64
C ASP A 127 -21.52 -9.78 -1.32
N GLY A 128 -22.69 -10.05 -0.74
CA GLY A 128 -23.99 -9.59 -1.25
C GLY A 128 -24.18 -8.07 -1.27
N ASP A 129 -23.26 -7.31 -0.68
CA ASP A 129 -23.25 -5.85 -0.61
C ASP A 129 -22.13 -5.20 -1.46
N LYS A 130 -21.57 -5.94 -2.44
CA LYS A 130 -20.50 -5.47 -3.33
C LYS A 130 -20.78 -4.08 -3.93
N GLY A 131 -22.03 -3.83 -4.35
CA GLY A 131 -22.42 -2.53 -4.92
C GLY A 131 -22.22 -1.36 -3.95
N GLU A 132 -22.54 -1.56 -2.67
CA GLU A 132 -22.39 -0.54 -1.62
C GLU A 132 -20.91 -0.27 -1.32
N LYS A 133 -20.08 -1.33 -1.30
CA LYS A 133 -18.62 -1.19 -1.13
C LYS A 133 -17.99 -0.40 -2.27
N VAL A 134 -18.38 -0.68 -3.51
CA VAL A 134 -17.91 0.04 -4.69
C VAL A 134 -18.24 1.53 -4.58
N GLU A 135 -19.46 1.88 -4.21
CA GLU A 135 -19.89 3.27 -4.04
C GLU A 135 -19.12 3.97 -2.91
N ALA A 136 -18.95 3.32 -1.77
CA ALA A 136 -18.20 3.85 -0.64
C ALA A 136 -16.70 4.05 -0.98
N LEU A 137 -16.06 3.08 -1.64
CA LEU A 137 -14.68 3.18 -2.11
C LEU A 137 -14.52 4.35 -3.08
N GLN A 138 -15.41 4.49 -4.07
CA GLN A 138 -15.37 5.59 -5.02
C GLN A 138 -15.51 6.94 -4.32
N ALA A 139 -16.43 7.06 -3.35
CA ALA A 139 -16.63 8.30 -2.60
C ALA A 139 -15.39 8.68 -1.76
N ASN A 140 -14.76 7.71 -1.10
CA ASN A 140 -13.54 7.94 -0.31
C ASN A 140 -12.37 8.36 -1.21
N MET A 141 -12.19 7.70 -2.35
CA MET A 141 -11.12 8.04 -3.27
C MET A 141 -11.35 9.35 -4.00
N GLN A 142 -12.59 9.67 -4.36
CA GLN A 142 -12.92 10.97 -4.92
C GLN A 142 -12.59 12.09 -3.94
N PHE A 143 -12.84 11.88 -2.64
CA PHE A 143 -12.40 12.81 -1.60
C PHE A 143 -10.87 12.91 -1.57
N LEU A 144 -10.14 11.80 -1.44
CA LEU A 144 -8.67 11.80 -1.34
C LEU A 144 -7.99 12.41 -2.58
N TYR A 145 -8.49 12.14 -3.78
CA TYR A 145 -8.02 12.76 -5.01
C TYR A 145 -8.38 14.24 -5.12
N GLY A 146 -9.56 14.63 -4.65
CA GLY A 146 -9.91 16.05 -4.51
C GLY A 146 -9.00 16.81 -3.54
N GLN A 147 -8.32 16.09 -2.65
CA GLN A 147 -7.29 16.62 -1.74
C GLN A 147 -5.87 16.55 -2.33
N GLU A 148 -5.72 16.10 -3.58
CA GLU A 148 -4.45 15.92 -4.29
C GLU A 148 -3.48 14.95 -3.58
N ILE A 149 -4.02 13.95 -2.88
CA ILE A 149 -3.21 13.00 -2.13
C ILE A 149 -2.82 11.81 -3.00
N ASN A 150 -1.54 11.46 -2.98
CA ASN A 150 -1.03 10.25 -3.58
C ASN A 150 -1.25 9.05 -2.62
N THR A 151 -2.40 8.40 -2.74
CA THR A 151 -2.76 7.23 -1.93
C THR A 151 -1.90 5.99 -2.19
N ASP A 152 -1.29 5.89 -3.37
CA ASP A 152 -0.39 4.80 -3.73
C ASP A 152 0.91 4.87 -2.92
N PHE A 153 1.45 6.08 -2.72
CA PHE A 153 2.59 6.29 -1.82
C PHE A 153 2.29 5.77 -0.40
N VAL A 154 1.12 6.12 0.15
CA VAL A 154 0.71 5.69 1.50
C VAL A 154 0.55 4.17 1.56
N ALA A 155 -0.16 3.60 0.60
CA ALA A 155 -0.45 2.17 0.55
C ALA A 155 0.82 1.31 0.44
N ARG A 156 1.81 1.73 -0.36
CA ARG A 156 3.07 0.99 -0.56
C ARG A 156 3.92 0.88 0.70
N ASN A 157 3.78 1.83 1.61
CA ASN A 157 4.50 1.82 2.88
C ASN A 157 3.80 0.99 3.97
N GLU A 158 2.54 0.61 3.75
CA GLU A 158 1.74 -0.16 4.70
C GLU A 158 1.68 -1.65 4.36
N LEU A 159 1.60 -1.99 3.07
CA LEU A 159 1.42 -3.37 2.63
C LEU A 159 2.54 -3.79 1.66
N ALA A 160 3.24 -4.86 2.03
CA ALA A 160 4.36 -5.39 1.26
C ALA A 160 3.92 -5.79 -0.17
N ALA A 161 4.85 -5.67 -1.12
CA ALA A 161 4.58 -6.03 -2.50
C ALA A 161 4.18 -7.51 -2.63
N GLY A 162 3.16 -7.78 -3.46
CA GLY A 162 2.59 -9.10 -3.69
C GLY A 162 1.53 -9.53 -2.67
N GLN A 163 1.30 -8.76 -1.59
CA GLN A 163 0.21 -9.03 -0.67
C GLN A 163 -1.10 -8.42 -1.15
N ARG A 164 -2.22 -9.07 -0.80
CA ARG A 164 -3.58 -8.66 -1.16
C ARG A 164 -4.15 -7.69 -0.13
N ALA A 165 -5.08 -6.82 -0.51
CA ALA A 165 -5.70 -5.86 0.41
C ALA A 165 -6.39 -6.51 1.61
N LYS A 166 -6.93 -7.73 1.44
CA LYS A 166 -7.52 -8.52 2.54
C LYS A 166 -6.54 -9.17 3.51
N THR A 167 -5.24 -8.98 3.31
CA THR A 167 -4.21 -9.67 4.10
C THR A 167 -4.37 -9.34 5.58
N VAL A 168 -4.36 -10.36 6.42
CA VAL A 168 -4.40 -10.22 7.88
C VAL A 168 -3.05 -10.63 8.43
N ALA A 169 -2.48 -9.81 9.30
CA ALA A 169 -1.18 -10.03 9.89
C ALA A 169 -1.25 -9.84 11.41
N ILE A 170 -0.27 -10.43 12.11
CA ILE A 170 -0.06 -10.19 13.55
C ILE A 170 1.13 -9.25 13.68
N VAL A 171 0.90 -8.05 14.20
CA VAL A 171 1.93 -7.04 14.43
C VAL A 171 1.91 -6.69 15.91
N GLN A 172 3.04 -6.85 16.59
CA GLN A 172 3.18 -6.57 18.03
C GLN A 172 2.12 -7.27 18.92
N GLY A 173 1.60 -8.42 18.49
CA GLY A 173 0.57 -9.16 19.23
C GLY A 173 -0.86 -8.71 18.94
N HIS A 174 -1.07 -7.83 17.96
CA HIS A 174 -2.37 -7.30 17.56
C HIS A 174 -2.71 -7.70 16.11
N ILE A 175 -3.99 -7.67 15.76
CA ILE A 175 -4.45 -7.96 14.39
C ILE A 175 -4.38 -6.69 13.55
N THR A 176 -3.65 -6.75 12.43
CA THR A 176 -3.61 -5.69 11.42
C THR A 176 -4.22 -6.20 10.12
N ILE A 177 -5.08 -5.39 9.49
CA ILE A 177 -5.77 -5.72 8.25
C ILE A 177 -5.27 -4.81 7.12
N GLY A 178 -4.90 -5.42 6.00
CA GLY A 178 -4.54 -4.76 4.75
C GLY A 178 -3.46 -3.71 4.94
N TYR A 179 -3.77 -2.50 4.52
CA TYR A 179 -2.87 -1.35 4.56
C TYR A 179 -2.82 -0.70 5.95
N GLY A 180 -2.40 -1.45 6.97
CA GLY A 180 -2.11 -0.87 8.29
C GLY A 180 -3.33 -0.47 9.11
N PHE A 181 -4.47 -1.13 8.92
CA PHE A 181 -5.61 -0.97 9.83
C PHE A 181 -5.39 -1.84 11.07
N ASP A 182 -4.79 -1.26 12.11
CA ASP A 182 -4.57 -1.94 13.40
C ASP A 182 -5.86 -1.95 14.22
N THR A 183 -6.44 -3.13 14.37
CA THR A 183 -7.71 -3.31 15.10
C THR A 183 -7.58 -3.03 16.60
N PHE A 184 -6.38 -3.07 17.17
CA PHE A 184 -6.20 -2.89 18.61
C PHE A 184 -6.35 -1.43 19.06
N VAL A 185 -5.99 -0.48 18.20
CA VAL A 185 -6.06 0.96 18.51
C VAL A 185 -7.42 1.57 18.20
N HIS A 186 -8.34 0.80 17.62
CA HIS A 186 -9.66 1.26 17.21
C HIS A 186 -10.75 0.74 18.16
N GLU A 187 -11.66 1.63 18.53
CA GLU A 187 -12.87 1.30 19.29
C GLU A 187 -14.09 1.22 18.39
N GLU A 188 -15.16 0.60 18.87
CA GLU A 188 -16.42 0.49 18.13
C GLU A 188 -16.98 1.86 17.73
N SER A 189 -16.86 2.87 18.61
CA SER A 189 -17.28 4.24 18.33
C SER A 189 -16.52 4.85 17.15
N GLU A 190 -15.21 4.63 17.07
CA GLU A 190 -14.38 5.08 15.96
C GLU A 190 -14.70 4.30 14.68
N LEU A 191 -14.87 2.98 14.77
CA LEU A 191 -15.26 2.15 13.62
C LEU A 191 -16.62 2.59 13.04
N ASN A 192 -17.56 3.00 13.90
CA ASN A 192 -18.83 3.60 13.48
C ASN A 192 -18.64 4.96 12.80
N SER A 193 -17.68 5.77 13.25
CA SER A 193 -17.38 7.07 12.64
C SER A 193 -16.74 6.96 11.25
N LEU A 194 -16.10 5.83 10.93
CA LEU A 194 -15.54 5.56 9.60
C LEU A 194 -16.62 5.32 8.53
N ASN A 195 -17.90 5.20 8.93
CA ASN A 195 -19.04 5.01 8.04
C ASN A 195 -18.83 3.86 7.02
N LEU A 196 -18.29 2.74 7.52
CA LEU A 196 -18.06 1.54 6.73
C LEU A 196 -19.39 0.88 6.36
N VAL A 197 -19.39 0.19 5.23
CA VAL A 197 -20.49 -0.71 4.84
C VAL A 197 -20.67 -1.77 5.93
N ASP A 198 -21.92 -2.09 6.26
CA ASP A 198 -22.29 -2.90 7.41
C ASP A 198 -21.61 -4.26 7.44
N SER A 199 -21.45 -4.95 6.30
CA SER A 199 -20.77 -6.26 6.31
C SER A 199 -19.29 -6.15 6.67
N THR A 200 -18.58 -5.14 6.16
CA THR A 200 -17.18 -4.88 6.51
C THR A 200 -17.06 -4.58 8.00
N ARG A 201 -17.95 -3.72 8.53
CA ARG A 201 -17.98 -3.40 9.96
C ARG A 201 -18.21 -4.64 10.82
N GLN A 202 -19.18 -5.49 10.47
CA GLN A 202 -19.48 -6.72 11.20
C GLN A 202 -18.35 -7.75 11.17
N LYS A 203 -17.58 -7.82 10.07
CA LYS A 203 -16.40 -8.69 9.99
C LYS A 203 -15.29 -8.22 10.95
N VAL A 204 -15.08 -6.91 11.05
CA VAL A 204 -13.97 -6.30 11.80
C VAL A 204 -14.27 -6.11 13.29
N LEU A 205 -15.54 -5.83 13.64
CA LEU A 205 -15.96 -5.52 15.01
C LEU A 205 -15.45 -6.54 16.06
N PRO A 206 -15.50 -7.87 15.84
CA PRO A 206 -15.01 -8.85 16.81
C PRO A 206 -13.49 -8.80 17.05
N ALA A 207 -12.72 -8.14 16.19
CA ALA A 207 -11.27 -8.06 16.27
C ALA A 207 -10.77 -6.83 17.03
N LEU A 208 -11.64 -5.86 17.29
CA LEU A 208 -11.25 -4.63 17.95
C LEU A 208 -10.68 -4.91 19.35
N GLN A 209 -9.60 -4.21 19.68
CA GLN A 209 -8.93 -4.28 20.99
C GLN A 209 -8.51 -5.71 21.41
N LEU A 210 -8.40 -6.65 20.47
CA LEU A 210 -7.90 -8.00 20.74
C LEU A 210 -6.37 -8.06 20.64
N SER A 211 -5.79 -8.72 21.64
CA SER A 211 -4.38 -9.08 21.71
C SER A 211 -4.22 -10.60 21.68
N THR A 212 -3.01 -11.10 21.38
CA THR A 212 -2.70 -12.54 21.42
C THR A 212 -2.93 -13.19 22.79
N SER A 213 -3.09 -12.41 23.86
CA SER A 213 -3.43 -12.91 25.19
C SER A 213 -4.91 -13.24 25.38
N ASP A 214 -5.77 -12.74 24.49
CA ASP A 214 -7.21 -12.95 24.57
C ASP A 214 -7.61 -14.35 24.09
N PRO A 215 -8.47 -15.09 24.82
CA PRO A 215 -8.86 -16.46 24.46
C PRO A 215 -9.48 -16.59 23.06
N ASN A 216 -10.15 -15.53 22.59
CA ASN A 216 -10.84 -15.52 21.30
C ASN A 216 -9.93 -15.13 20.13
N PHE A 217 -8.72 -14.62 20.37
CA PHE A 217 -7.85 -14.02 19.36
C PHE A 217 -7.67 -14.91 18.12
N TRP A 218 -7.27 -16.16 18.32
CA TRP A 218 -6.97 -17.07 17.21
C TRP A 218 -8.22 -17.43 16.39
N SER A 219 -9.38 -17.52 17.03
CA SER A 219 -10.65 -17.78 16.33
C SER A 219 -11.06 -16.58 15.46
N VAL A 220 -10.90 -15.36 15.97
CA VAL A 220 -11.22 -14.13 15.24
C VAL A 220 -10.22 -13.91 14.10
N TYR A 221 -8.92 -14.07 14.35
CA TYR A 221 -7.88 -13.99 13.33
C TYR A 221 -8.14 -14.95 12.17
N ALA A 222 -8.47 -16.22 12.46
CA ALA A 222 -8.81 -17.21 11.45
C ALA A 222 -10.09 -16.84 10.68
N SER A 223 -11.11 -16.31 11.38
CA SER A 223 -12.36 -15.89 10.74
C SER A 223 -12.15 -14.74 9.76
N LEU A 224 -11.35 -13.73 10.14
CA LEU A 224 -11.01 -12.61 9.26
C LEU A 224 -10.29 -13.09 7.99
N GLY A 225 -9.27 -13.95 8.13
CA GLY A 225 -8.53 -14.49 6.99
C GLY A 225 -9.38 -15.30 5.99
N GLN A 226 -10.52 -15.84 6.44
CA GLN A 226 -11.45 -16.57 5.57
C GLN A 226 -12.54 -15.68 4.95
N ARG A 227 -12.90 -14.58 5.62
CA ARG A 227 -14.12 -13.81 5.29
C ARG A 227 -13.87 -12.45 4.68
N LEU A 228 -12.69 -11.85 4.90
CA LEU A 228 -12.38 -10.56 4.30
C LEU A 228 -12.19 -10.69 2.78
N THR A 229 -12.73 -9.72 2.05
CA THR A 229 -12.48 -9.51 0.63
C THR A 229 -11.48 -8.37 0.44
N ASP A 230 -10.90 -8.25 -0.75
CA ASP A 230 -10.02 -7.11 -1.05
C ASP A 230 -10.73 -5.76 -0.89
N ASP A 231 -12.02 -5.69 -1.22
CA ASP A 231 -12.84 -4.49 -0.97
C ASP A 231 -12.93 -4.14 0.51
N ASP A 232 -13.02 -5.12 1.41
CA ASP A 232 -13.03 -4.87 2.85
C ASP A 232 -11.73 -4.18 3.28
N GLY A 233 -10.58 -4.70 2.83
CA GLY A 233 -9.28 -4.13 3.13
C GLY A 233 -9.07 -2.73 2.56
N LEU A 234 -9.52 -2.52 1.31
CA LEU A 234 -9.48 -1.20 0.65
C LEU A 234 -10.43 -0.20 1.29
N LEU A 235 -11.59 -0.66 1.78
CA LEU A 235 -12.57 0.19 2.42
C LEU A 235 -12.04 0.67 3.77
N LEU A 236 -11.44 -0.22 4.56
CA LEU A 236 -10.75 0.13 5.80
C LEU A 236 -9.63 1.15 5.56
N PHE A 237 -8.77 0.89 4.58
CA PHE A 237 -7.69 1.80 4.20
C PHE A 237 -8.21 3.20 3.82
N SER A 238 -9.12 3.25 2.86
CA SER A 238 -9.62 4.52 2.31
C SER A 238 -10.46 5.31 3.31
N ALA A 239 -11.27 4.63 4.13
CA ALA A 239 -12.05 5.27 5.18
C ALA A 239 -11.14 5.83 6.28
N LYS A 240 -10.14 5.06 6.75
CA LYS A 240 -9.15 5.55 7.73
C LYS A 240 -8.35 6.71 7.15
N ALA A 241 -7.84 6.60 5.92
CA ALA A 241 -7.10 7.67 5.27
C ALA A 241 -7.93 8.96 5.17
N ARG A 242 -9.20 8.84 4.75
CA ARG A 242 -10.14 9.96 4.72
C ARG A 242 -10.33 10.58 6.10
N ALA A 243 -10.58 9.78 7.13
CA ALA A 243 -10.79 10.26 8.49
C ALA A 243 -9.56 11.02 9.02
N VAL A 244 -8.36 10.48 8.77
CA VAL A 244 -7.09 11.12 9.11
C VAL A 244 -6.97 12.48 8.41
N VAL A 245 -7.23 12.55 7.09
CA VAL A 245 -7.19 13.82 6.34
C VAL A 245 -8.19 14.83 6.90
N GLN A 246 -9.43 14.40 7.19
CA GLN A 246 -10.45 15.27 7.76
C GLN A 246 -10.03 15.82 9.14
N HIS A 247 -9.42 14.99 9.98
CA HIS A 247 -8.87 15.42 11.26
C HIS A 247 -7.73 16.44 11.07
N LEU A 248 -6.76 16.14 10.20
CA LEU A 248 -5.61 17.00 9.95
C LEU A 248 -6.02 18.35 9.35
N ALA A 249 -6.96 18.35 8.40
CA ALA A 249 -7.48 19.56 7.79
C ALA A 249 -8.35 20.39 8.74
N GLY A 250 -9.08 19.74 9.65
CA GLY A 250 -9.99 20.40 10.60
C GLY A 250 -9.31 20.93 11.85
N ASP A 251 -8.22 20.29 12.30
CA ASP A 251 -7.53 20.58 13.56
C ASP A 251 -6.09 21.04 13.33
N GLN A 252 -5.18 20.10 13.05
CA GLN A 252 -3.73 20.37 13.07
C GLN A 252 -3.26 21.39 12.02
N PHE A 253 -3.89 21.41 10.86
CA PHE A 253 -3.61 22.32 9.74
C PHE A 253 -4.84 23.17 9.38
N SER A 254 -5.71 23.42 10.37
CA SER A 254 -6.92 24.21 10.18
C SER A 254 -6.64 25.58 9.53
N GLY A 255 -7.38 25.89 8.48
CA GLY A 255 -7.23 27.10 7.68
C GLY A 255 -5.96 27.16 6.79
N ARG A 256 -5.11 26.14 6.81
CA ARG A 256 -3.88 26.07 6.01
C ARG A 256 -3.84 24.88 5.06
N TRP A 257 -4.57 23.81 5.37
CA TRP A 257 -4.53 22.55 4.63
C TRP A 257 -4.67 22.72 3.12
N GLU A 258 -5.66 23.49 2.66
CA GLU A 258 -5.92 23.68 1.22
C GLU A 258 -4.72 24.26 0.48
N GLY A 259 -3.93 25.15 1.12
CA GLY A 259 -2.75 25.78 0.54
C GLY A 259 -1.49 24.91 0.56
N LEU A 260 -1.52 23.73 1.18
CA LEU A 260 -0.37 22.84 1.22
C LEU A 260 -0.15 22.16 -0.15
N PRO A 261 1.10 22.03 -0.62
CA PRO A 261 1.41 21.26 -1.82
C PRO A 261 0.96 19.79 -1.69
N ALA A 262 0.54 19.18 -2.81
CA ALA A 262 0.14 17.78 -2.90
C ALA A 262 1.15 16.80 -2.24
N ALA A 263 2.45 17.02 -2.47
CA ALA A 263 3.50 16.20 -1.90
C ALA A 263 3.55 16.28 -0.35
N VAL A 264 3.31 17.48 0.19
CA VAL A 264 3.23 17.72 1.64
C VAL A 264 1.98 17.07 2.22
N LYS A 265 0.80 17.25 1.60
CA LYS A 265 -0.45 16.59 2.03
C LYS A 265 -0.29 15.07 2.08
N THR A 266 0.40 14.49 1.08
CA THR A 266 0.70 13.06 1.02
C THR A 266 1.60 12.60 2.17
N VAL A 267 2.73 13.27 2.41
CA VAL A 267 3.67 12.88 3.48
C VAL A 267 3.08 13.10 4.86
N VAL A 268 2.33 14.18 5.03
CA VAL A 268 1.57 14.45 6.26
C VAL A 268 0.57 13.32 6.49
N LEU A 269 -0.27 12.96 5.51
CA LEU A 269 -1.16 11.80 5.66
C LEU A 269 -0.39 10.53 6.03
N ASP A 270 0.64 10.17 5.28
CA ASP A 270 1.40 8.92 5.52
C ASP A 270 1.97 8.85 6.94
N LEU A 271 2.47 9.98 7.45
CA LEU A 271 3.02 10.10 8.79
C LEU A 271 1.96 9.89 9.87
N TYR A 272 0.84 10.62 9.81
CA TYR A 272 -0.24 10.49 10.80
C TYR A 272 -1.04 9.21 10.65
N TYR A 273 -1.07 8.61 9.46
CA TYR A 273 -1.66 7.30 9.25
C TYR A 273 -0.89 6.21 9.99
N GLN A 274 0.45 6.27 9.96
CA GLN A 274 1.33 5.33 10.65
C GLN A 274 1.33 5.53 12.16
N TYR A 275 1.53 6.76 12.62
CA TYR A 275 1.71 7.04 14.05
C TYR A 275 0.40 7.33 14.81
N GLY A 276 -0.69 7.56 14.08
CA GLY A 276 -1.99 7.93 14.63
C GLY A 276 -2.28 9.43 14.49
N GLN A 277 -3.53 9.76 14.14
CA GLN A 277 -3.97 11.13 13.84
C GLN A 277 -3.87 12.09 15.03
N TRP A 278 -3.91 11.57 16.25
CA TRP A 278 -3.87 12.37 17.48
C TRP A 278 -2.44 12.69 17.96
N GLN A 279 -1.41 12.11 17.32
CA GLN A 279 -0.02 12.40 17.66
C GLN A 279 0.35 13.85 17.30
N LYS A 280 1.41 14.36 17.94
CA LYS A 280 1.91 15.71 17.68
C LYS A 280 3.38 15.68 17.30
N PHE A 281 3.70 16.31 16.17
CA PHE A 281 5.07 16.45 15.66
C PHE A 281 5.41 17.94 15.54
N PRO A 282 5.62 18.65 16.66
CA PRO A 282 5.56 20.12 16.70
C PRO A 282 6.59 20.80 15.78
N LYS A 283 7.82 20.28 15.71
CA LYS A 283 8.86 20.83 14.82
C LYS A 283 8.52 20.63 13.36
N PHE A 284 8.19 19.40 12.97
CA PHE A 284 7.75 19.09 11.62
C PHE A 284 6.49 19.89 11.21
N GLN A 285 5.48 19.95 12.08
CA GLN A 285 4.27 20.75 11.87
C GLN A 285 4.61 22.24 11.69
N GLN A 286 5.50 22.80 12.51
CA GLN A 286 5.92 24.18 12.40
C GLN A 286 6.66 24.47 11.09
N ALA A 287 7.52 23.56 10.64
CA ALA A 287 8.20 23.66 9.35
C ALA A 287 7.19 23.68 8.20
N ILE A 288 6.20 22.78 8.22
CA ILE A 288 5.12 22.77 7.22
C ILE A 288 4.30 24.06 7.25
N ILE A 289 3.89 24.53 8.43
CA ILE A 289 3.12 25.78 8.60
C ILE A 289 3.89 26.99 8.08
N SER A 290 5.22 27.00 8.27
CA SER A 290 6.10 28.09 7.85
C SER A 290 6.54 27.98 6.39
N HIS A 291 6.12 26.92 5.68
CA HIS A 291 6.60 26.57 4.33
C HIS A 291 8.13 26.40 4.26
N ASP A 292 8.74 26.00 5.38
CA ASP A 292 10.17 25.69 5.47
C ASP A 292 10.39 24.22 5.09
N TRP A 293 10.41 23.96 3.78
CA TRP A 293 10.58 22.61 3.23
C TRP A 293 11.93 21.98 3.55
N PRO A 294 13.07 22.70 3.52
CA PRO A 294 14.33 22.17 3.99
C PRO A 294 14.26 21.69 5.44
N GLU A 295 13.64 22.46 6.34
CA GLU A 295 13.49 22.04 7.74
C GLU A 295 12.52 20.85 7.87
N ALA A 296 11.43 20.81 7.10
CA ALA A 296 10.51 19.68 7.10
C ALA A 296 11.20 18.37 6.67
N ILE A 297 12.05 18.44 5.64
CA ILE A 297 12.90 17.31 5.18
C ILE A 297 13.92 16.96 6.27
N HIS A 298 14.55 17.95 6.89
CA HIS A 298 15.51 17.74 7.97
C HIS A 298 14.89 16.99 9.15
N GLU A 299 13.69 17.40 9.59
CA GLU A 299 12.97 16.77 10.70
C GLU A 299 12.57 15.31 10.38
N LEU A 300 12.23 14.99 9.14
CA LEU A 300 11.99 13.61 8.72
C LEU A 300 13.27 12.76 8.72
N ARG A 301 14.42 13.35 8.37
CA ARG A 301 15.73 12.67 8.39
C ARG A 301 16.32 12.52 9.79
N ASN A 302 15.88 13.37 10.71
CA ASN A 302 16.37 13.48 12.08
C ASN A 302 15.23 13.35 13.09
N TRP A 303 14.43 12.30 12.94
CA TRP A 303 13.21 12.12 13.70
C TRP A 303 13.47 12.13 15.21
N ASN A 304 12.74 12.97 15.95
CA ASN A 304 12.96 13.22 17.37
C ASN A 304 14.40 13.64 17.74
N GLY A 305 15.10 14.32 16.82
CA GLY A 305 16.47 14.80 17.02
C GLY A 305 17.55 13.73 16.87
N MET A 306 17.21 12.55 16.36
CA MET A 306 18.17 11.49 16.07
C MET A 306 18.19 11.19 14.57
N PRO A 307 19.38 11.07 13.94
CA PRO A 307 19.48 10.63 12.56
C PRO A 307 18.80 9.27 12.35
N ASN A 308 18.14 9.11 11.21
CA ASN A 308 17.51 7.85 10.82
C ASN A 308 18.53 6.69 10.73
N ASP A 309 18.22 5.58 11.40
CA ASP A 309 19.00 4.35 11.27
C ASP A 309 18.55 3.58 10.01
N PRO A 310 19.43 3.34 9.02
CA PRO A 310 19.06 2.62 7.79
C PRO A 310 18.70 1.15 8.04
N ASN A 311 18.90 0.60 9.25
CA ASN A 311 18.56 -0.78 9.58
C ASN A 311 17.16 -0.94 10.20
N LEU A 312 16.55 0.14 10.70
CA LEU A 312 15.22 0.09 11.32
C LEU A 312 14.14 0.42 10.28
N SER A 313 13.09 -0.40 10.21
CA SER A 313 11.99 -0.21 9.24
C SER A 313 11.27 1.14 9.43
N VAL A 314 11.12 1.59 10.67
CA VAL A 314 10.45 2.85 11.00
C VAL A 314 11.18 4.07 10.45
N THR A 315 12.52 4.09 10.53
CA THR A 315 13.36 5.18 10.02
C THR A 315 13.61 5.09 8.52
N LYS A 316 13.57 3.89 7.92
CA LYS A 316 13.51 3.75 6.45
C LYS A 316 12.31 4.48 5.85
N ARG A 317 11.12 4.30 6.44
CA ARG A 317 9.91 4.98 5.97
C ARG A 317 9.98 6.49 6.15
N LEU A 318 10.61 6.96 7.23
CA LEU A 318 10.89 8.39 7.43
C LEU A 318 11.83 8.95 6.36
N GLU A 319 12.86 8.20 5.97
CA GLU A 319 13.74 8.59 4.85
C GLU A 319 12.99 8.59 3.51
N GLU A 320 12.11 7.62 3.26
CA GLU A 320 11.28 7.58 2.04
C GLU A 320 10.37 8.80 1.92
N ARG A 321 9.75 9.23 3.04
CA ARG A 321 8.99 10.50 3.11
C ARG A 321 9.87 11.71 2.82
N ALA A 322 11.05 11.78 3.44
CA ALA A 322 11.99 12.87 3.24
C ALA A 322 12.41 12.99 1.78
N LYS A 323 12.78 11.86 1.16
CA LYS A 323 13.16 11.76 -0.25
C LYS A 323 12.01 12.15 -1.18
N TYR A 324 10.79 11.71 -0.87
CA TYR A 324 9.61 12.09 -1.65
C TYR A 324 9.37 13.61 -1.66
N LEU A 325 9.53 14.29 -0.52
CA LEU A 325 9.48 15.76 -0.47
C LEU A 325 10.66 16.40 -1.21
N ALA A 326 11.87 15.89 -1.02
CA ALA A 326 13.08 16.45 -1.63
C ALA A 326 12.98 16.45 -3.16
N ILE A 327 12.58 15.33 -3.76
CA ILE A 327 12.37 15.21 -5.21
C ILE A 327 11.24 16.13 -5.66
N SER A 328 10.11 16.16 -4.94
CA SER A 328 8.95 16.98 -5.31
C SER A 328 9.24 18.48 -5.33
N PHE A 329 10.23 18.92 -4.56
CA PHE A 329 10.67 20.32 -4.49
C PHE A 329 12.02 20.59 -5.18
N ASN A 330 12.57 19.62 -5.92
CA ASN A 330 13.85 19.71 -6.65
C ASN A 330 15.07 20.02 -5.75
N TYR A 331 15.08 19.47 -4.54
CA TYR A 331 16.27 19.46 -3.69
C TYR A 331 17.19 18.26 -3.98
N GLU A 332 16.66 17.21 -4.61
CA GLU A 332 17.33 15.99 -5.07
C GLU A 332 16.77 15.57 -6.44
#